data_AF-A0A554KA64-F1
#
_entry.id   AF-A0A554KA64-F1
#
_cell.length_a   1.000
_cell.length_b   1.000
_cell.length_c   1.000
_cell.angle_alpha   90.00
_cell.angle_beta   90.00
_cell.angle_gamma   90.00
#
_symmetry.space_group_name_H-M   'P 1'
#
loop_
_entity.id
_entity.type
_entity.pdbx_description
1 polymer ?
#
loop_
_entity_poly.entity_id
_entity_poly.type
_entity_poly.pdbx_seq_one_letter_code
_entity_poly.pdbx_strand_id
1 'polypeptide(L)'
;MNNEEQFLSGALIDVRPEEEKEKDYHFDEIVAAANPVNWVEKPQSAWRKFPIFNQDGSGSCVAQTLAKLLGILYWLKNQMYVHFSATHIYQRRSNKPSGGMAGVDAFNIARKGISRQRTSINADQTNLRAAWLAWTLSTSREKA
;
A
#
# COMPACT_ATOMS: atom_id res chain seq x y z
N MET A 1 21.48 -26.95 -24.23
CA MET A 1 20.21 -26.23 -23.98
C MET A 1 20.60 -24.80 -23.68
N ASN A 2 20.28 -23.88 -24.58
CA ASN A 2 20.62 -22.47 -24.40
C ASN A 2 19.78 -21.92 -23.24
N ASN A 3 20.43 -21.55 -22.15
CA ASN A 3 19.83 -20.73 -21.10
C ASN A 3 19.76 -19.29 -21.64
N GLU A 4 18.80 -19.02 -22.51
CA GLU A 4 18.43 -17.64 -22.79
C GLU A 4 17.73 -17.12 -21.53
N GLU A 5 18.35 -16.15 -20.85
CA GLU A 5 17.73 -15.45 -19.73
C GLU A 5 16.43 -14.82 -20.22
N GLN A 6 15.31 -15.43 -19.84
CA GLN A 6 13.99 -14.91 -20.15
C GLN A 6 13.76 -13.64 -19.32
N PHE A 7 13.95 -12.49 -19.96
CA PHE A 7 13.61 -11.20 -19.37
C PHE A 7 12.09 -11.11 -19.18
N LEU A 8 11.64 -11.24 -17.93
CA LEU A 8 10.25 -10.98 -17.57
C LEU A 8 10.03 -9.46 -17.50
N SER A 9 9.21 -8.92 -18.39
CA SER A 9 8.99 -7.47 -18.55
C SER A 9 8.28 -6.78 -17.37
N GLY A 10 7.97 -7.51 -16.29
CA GLY A 10 7.22 -6.99 -15.13
C GLY A 10 5.80 -6.49 -15.46
N ALA A 11 5.37 -6.62 -16.72
CA ALA A 11 4.10 -6.14 -17.24
C ALA A 11 3.17 -7.32 -17.52
N LEU A 12 1.88 -7.13 -17.23
CA LEU A 12 0.84 -8.09 -17.57
C LEU A 12 0.08 -7.57 -18.79
N ILE A 13 -0.36 -8.49 -19.63
CA ILE A 13 -1.26 -8.19 -20.74
C ILE A 13 -2.59 -7.72 -20.16
N ASP A 14 -3.11 -6.59 -20.67
CA ASP A 14 -4.42 -6.10 -20.29
C ASP A 14 -5.53 -6.88 -21.01
N VAL A 15 -6.05 -7.89 -20.31
CA VAL A 15 -7.12 -8.78 -20.76
C VAL A 15 -8.53 -8.25 -20.42
N ARG A 16 -8.66 -7.00 -19.94
CA ARG A 16 -9.97 -6.39 -19.71
C ARG A 16 -10.79 -6.35 -21.01
N PRO A 17 -12.12 -6.57 -20.94
CA PRO A 17 -13.02 -6.32 -22.07
C PRO A 17 -12.92 -4.87 -22.55
N GLU A 18 -13.23 -4.61 -23.82
CA GLU A 18 -13.10 -3.28 -24.41
C GLU A 18 -13.94 -2.23 -23.68
N GLU A 19 -15.16 -2.61 -23.26
CA GLU A 19 -16.07 -1.77 -22.47
C GLU A 19 -15.49 -1.31 -21.10
N GLU A 20 -14.49 -2.02 -20.56
CA GLU A 20 -13.77 -1.59 -19.37
C GLU A 20 -12.58 -0.69 -19.69
N LYS A 21 -11.98 -0.83 -20.87
CA LYS A 21 -10.88 0.00 -21.36
C LYS A 21 -11.37 1.37 -21.84
N GLU A 22 -12.58 1.44 -22.40
CA GLU A 22 -13.26 2.69 -22.77
C GLU A 22 -13.52 3.63 -21.57
N LYS A 23 -13.40 3.13 -20.33
CA LYS A 23 -13.49 3.94 -19.10
C LYS A 23 -12.16 4.58 -18.70
N ASP A 24 -11.07 4.27 -19.40
CA ASP A 24 -9.78 4.92 -19.20
C ASP A 24 -9.81 6.26 -19.95
N TYR A 25 -9.49 7.35 -19.24
CA TYR A 25 -9.55 8.69 -19.81
C TYR A 25 -8.15 9.18 -20.21
N HIS A 26 -8.07 9.83 -21.36
CA HIS A 26 -6.92 10.63 -21.73
C HIS A 26 -6.89 11.93 -20.92
N PHE A 27 -5.69 12.45 -20.69
CA PHE A 27 -5.46 13.63 -19.86
C PHE A 27 -6.18 14.88 -20.39
N ASP A 28 -6.23 15.04 -21.71
CA ASP A 28 -6.89 16.13 -22.41
C ASP A 28 -8.43 16.06 -22.38
N GLU A 29 -9.02 14.90 -22.07
CA GLU A 29 -10.46 14.76 -21.87
C GLU A 29 -10.93 15.35 -20.53
N ILE A 30 -10.04 15.35 -19.52
CA ILE A 30 -10.39 15.72 -18.15
C ILE A 30 -9.85 17.10 -17.73
N VAL A 31 -8.84 17.62 -18.44
CA VAL A 31 -8.16 18.86 -18.06
C VAL A 31 -7.98 19.76 -19.28
N ALA A 32 -8.47 21.01 -19.20
CA ALA A 32 -8.37 21.98 -20.28
C ALA A 32 -6.92 22.39 -20.62
N ALA A 33 -6.05 22.47 -19.60
CA ALA A 33 -4.62 22.67 -19.76
C ALA A 33 -3.87 22.25 -18.48
N ALA A 34 -2.68 21.68 -18.63
CA ALA A 34 -1.80 21.41 -17.50
C ALA A 34 -1.20 22.72 -16.97
N ASN A 35 -1.17 22.88 -15.64
CA ASN A 35 -0.35 23.94 -15.05
C ASN A 35 1.14 23.69 -15.37
N PRO A 36 1.93 24.73 -15.66
CA PRO A 36 3.35 24.58 -15.93
C PRO A 36 4.06 24.00 -14.70
N VAL A 37 4.91 23.00 -14.93
CA VAL A 37 5.69 22.37 -13.86
C VAL A 37 6.93 23.20 -13.58
N ASN A 38 7.03 23.77 -12.38
CA ASN A 38 8.26 24.40 -11.90
C ASN A 38 9.20 23.34 -11.31
N TRP A 39 10.19 22.92 -12.09
CA TRP A 39 11.18 21.94 -11.67
C TRP A 39 12.21 22.57 -10.75
N VAL A 40 12.02 22.39 -9.44
CA VAL A 40 12.97 22.82 -8.40
C VAL A 40 13.49 21.59 -7.68
N GLU A 41 14.81 21.46 -7.63
CA GLU A 41 15.45 20.38 -6.87
C GLU A 41 15.17 20.54 -5.38
N LYS A 42 14.75 19.45 -4.73
CA LYS A 42 14.49 19.44 -3.29
C LYS A 42 15.78 19.08 -2.55
N PRO A 43 16.16 19.84 -1.49
CA PRO A 43 17.29 19.44 -0.66
C PRO A 43 16.98 18.09 -0.01
N GLN A 44 18.03 17.30 0.25
CA GLN A 44 17.90 15.96 0.82
C GLN A 44 17.13 15.95 2.16
N SER A 45 17.23 17.03 2.94
CA SER A 45 16.49 17.25 4.19
C SER A 45 14.97 17.32 3.99
N ALA A 46 14.49 17.70 2.81
CA ALA A 46 13.08 17.79 2.47
C ALA A 46 12.51 16.47 1.88
N TRP A 47 13.33 15.44 1.71
CA TRP A 47 12.88 14.16 1.18
C TRP A 47 12.08 13.40 2.23
N ARG A 48 10.81 13.13 1.92
CA ARG A 48 9.97 12.27 2.76
C ARG A 48 10.51 10.85 2.72
N LYS A 49 10.69 10.25 3.89
CA LYS A 49 11.16 8.87 4.04
C LYS A 49 10.02 8.01 4.55
N PHE A 50 9.84 6.86 3.92
CA PHE A 50 8.88 5.83 4.32
C PHE A 50 9.60 4.48 4.36
N PRO A 51 9.08 3.50 5.10
CA PRO A 51 9.71 2.19 5.18
C PRO A 51 9.99 1.57 3.79
N ILE A 52 11.11 0.86 3.72
CA ILE A 52 11.53 0.09 2.55
C ILE A 52 11.03 -1.34 2.76
N PHE A 53 10.45 -1.93 1.72
CA PHE A 53 9.95 -3.30 1.74
C PHE A 53 10.69 -4.12 0.70
N ASN A 54 10.90 -5.40 1.00
CA ASN A 54 11.51 -6.36 0.11
C ASN A 54 10.44 -7.37 -0.34
N GLN A 55 10.22 -7.48 -1.65
CA GLN A 55 9.31 -8.48 -2.21
C GLN A 55 9.94 -9.88 -2.31
N ASP A 56 11.25 -10.00 -2.12
CA ASP A 56 12.00 -11.25 -2.02
C ASP A 56 11.71 -12.25 -3.16
N GLY A 57 11.85 -11.78 -4.40
CA GLY A 57 11.58 -12.59 -5.60
C GLY A 57 10.11 -12.93 -5.85
N SER A 58 9.17 -12.54 -4.96
CA SER A 58 7.75 -12.74 -5.21
C SER A 58 7.23 -11.83 -6.32
N GLY A 59 6.26 -12.31 -7.10
CA GLY A 59 5.56 -11.50 -8.12
C GLY A 59 4.62 -10.42 -7.55
N SER A 60 4.83 -9.98 -6.31
CA SER A 60 3.90 -9.11 -5.57
C SER A 60 4.21 -7.61 -5.67
N CYS A 61 5.09 -7.18 -6.58
CA CYS A 61 5.53 -5.78 -6.72
C CYS A 61 4.36 -4.77 -6.74
N VAL A 62 3.30 -5.05 -7.50
CA VAL A 62 2.12 -4.18 -7.58
C VAL A 62 1.35 -4.12 -6.26
N ALA A 63 1.21 -5.25 -5.57
CA ALA A 63 0.57 -5.31 -4.26
C ALA A 63 1.38 -4.55 -3.18
N GLN A 64 2.70 -4.66 -3.22
CA GLN A 64 3.62 -3.92 -2.34
C GLN A 64 3.53 -2.40 -2.59
N THR A 65 3.54 -2.00 -3.87
CA THR A 65 3.36 -0.59 -4.28
C THR A 65 2.06 -0.02 -3.72
N LEU A 66 0.94 -0.73 -3.92
CA LEU A 66 -0.35 -0.25 -3.44
C LEU A 66 -0.43 -0.18 -1.90
N ALA A 67 0.10 -1.18 -1.20
CA ALA A 67 0.18 -1.15 0.26
C ALA A 67 0.96 0.08 0.77
N LYS A 68 2.08 0.41 0.10
CA LYS A 68 2.88 1.60 0.42
C LYS A 68 2.16 2.91 0.09
N LEU A 69 1.50 2.99 -1.07
CA LEU A 69 0.70 4.16 -1.46
C LEU A 69 -0.39 4.46 -0.42
N LEU A 70 -1.09 3.44 0.07
CA LEU A 70 -2.11 3.60 1.10
C LEU A 70 -1.52 4.04 2.44
N GLY A 71 -0.35 3.52 2.83
CA GLY A 71 0.34 3.98 4.02
C GLY A 71 0.76 5.45 3.94
N ILE A 72 1.26 5.88 2.77
CA ILE A 72 1.62 7.29 2.50
C ILE A 72 0.36 8.17 2.51
N LEU A 73 -0.73 7.74 1.86
CA LEU A 73 -1.99 8.47 1.85
C LEU A 73 -2.57 8.63 3.25
N TYR A 74 -2.51 7.58 4.07
CA TYR A 74 -2.95 7.63 5.47
C TYR A 74 -2.07 8.59 6.28
N TRP A 75 -0.75 8.61 6.04
CA TRP A 75 0.17 9.57 6.66
C TRP A 75 -0.13 11.01 6.23
N LEU A 76 -0.38 11.27 4.95
CA LEU A 76 -0.72 12.61 4.47
C LEU A 76 -1.97 13.18 5.16
N LYS A 77 -2.96 12.32 5.45
CA LYS A 77 -4.22 12.72 6.08
C LYS A 77 -4.14 12.80 7.61
N ASN A 78 -3.42 11.88 8.25
CA ASN A 78 -3.48 11.68 9.70
C ASN A 78 -2.15 11.91 10.43
N GLN A 79 -1.09 12.25 9.71
CA GLN A 79 0.28 12.40 10.23
C GLN A 79 0.84 11.15 10.93
N MET A 80 0.26 9.98 10.67
CA MET A 80 0.67 8.68 11.19
C MET A 80 0.81 7.70 10.04
N TYR A 81 1.93 6.98 9.93
CA TYR A 81 2.09 5.95 8.91
C TYR A 81 1.46 4.64 9.37
N VAL A 82 0.60 4.04 8.54
CA VAL A 82 0.03 2.72 8.77
C VAL A 82 0.48 1.77 7.68
N HIS A 83 1.03 0.62 8.08
CA HIS A 83 1.44 -0.42 7.15
C HIS A 83 0.23 -1.29 6.77
N PHE A 84 -0.13 -1.33 5.48
CA PHE A 84 -1.19 -2.20 4.94
C PHE A 84 -0.63 -3.52 4.39
N SER A 85 -1.41 -4.60 4.44
CA SER A 85 -0.93 -5.92 4.05
C SER A 85 -0.88 -6.10 2.53
N ALA A 86 0.33 -6.18 1.96
CA ALA A 86 0.51 -6.55 0.55
C ALA A 86 0.02 -7.99 0.28
N THR A 87 0.19 -8.92 1.23
CA THR A 87 -0.30 -10.30 1.11
C THR A 87 -1.81 -10.36 0.95
N HIS A 88 -2.55 -9.57 1.72
CA HIS A 88 -4.00 -9.52 1.61
C HIS A 88 -4.47 -9.08 0.22
N ILE A 89 -3.74 -8.15 -0.40
CA ILE A 89 -3.99 -7.69 -1.78
C ILE A 89 -3.65 -8.81 -2.77
N TYR A 90 -2.42 -9.32 -2.69
CA TYR A 90 -1.88 -10.29 -3.65
C TYR A 90 -2.63 -11.64 -3.65
N GLN A 91 -3.21 -12.03 -2.51
CA GLN A 91 -4.04 -13.22 -2.42
C GLN A 91 -5.44 -13.07 -3.04
N ARG A 92 -5.87 -11.85 -3.34
CA ARG A 92 -7.18 -11.58 -3.93
C ARG A 92 -7.13 -11.30 -5.43
N ARG A 93 -5.92 -11.35 -6.03
CA ARG A 93 -5.70 -11.10 -7.45
C ARG A 93 -6.47 -12.08 -8.33
N SER A 94 -6.93 -11.61 -9.48
CA SER A 94 -7.72 -12.39 -10.43
C SER A 94 -6.89 -13.39 -11.25
N ASN A 95 -5.61 -13.09 -11.52
CA ASN A 95 -4.75 -13.84 -12.44
C ASN A 95 -4.10 -15.10 -11.81
N LYS A 96 -4.73 -15.74 -10.82
CA LYS A 96 -4.22 -16.99 -10.23
C LYS A 96 -4.34 -18.16 -11.23
N PRO A 97 -3.39 -19.11 -11.25
CA PRO A 97 -2.21 -19.25 -10.39
C PRO A 97 -0.98 -18.44 -10.83
N SER A 98 -1.02 -17.77 -11.99
CA SER A 98 0.11 -17.02 -12.55
C SER A 98 0.67 -15.97 -11.59
N GLY A 99 1.98 -15.70 -11.74
CA GLY A 99 2.67 -14.65 -11.00
C GLY A 99 2.30 -13.24 -11.49
N GLY A 100 2.65 -12.22 -10.70
CA GLY A 100 2.35 -10.83 -11.04
C GLY A 100 0.93 -10.43 -10.68
N MET A 101 0.59 -9.16 -10.88
CA MET A 101 -0.73 -8.60 -10.61
C MET A 101 -0.94 -7.35 -11.47
N ALA A 102 -2.13 -7.17 -12.03
CA ALA A 102 -2.46 -5.96 -12.78
C ALA A 102 -2.76 -4.80 -11.83
N GLY A 103 -2.31 -3.58 -12.18
CA GLY A 103 -2.53 -2.38 -11.36
C GLY A 103 -4.02 -2.10 -11.11
N VAL A 104 -4.84 -2.21 -12.16
CA VAL A 104 -6.30 -2.01 -12.10
C VAL A 104 -6.95 -2.97 -11.09
N ASP A 105 -6.56 -4.25 -11.13
CA ASP A 105 -7.04 -5.27 -10.18
C ASP A 105 -6.66 -4.89 -8.74
N ALA A 106 -5.43 -4.42 -8.52
CA ALA A 106 -4.97 -3.98 -7.20
C ALA A 106 -5.83 -2.84 -6.66
N PHE A 107 -6.10 -1.81 -7.46
CA PHE A 107 -6.98 -0.70 -7.05
C PHE A 107 -8.43 -1.14 -6.83
N ASN A 108 -8.96 -2.06 -7.63
CA ASN A 108 -10.29 -2.63 -7.44
C ASN A 108 -10.41 -3.40 -6.12
N ILE A 109 -9.37 -4.15 -5.74
CA ILE A 109 -9.27 -4.80 -4.43
C ILE A 109 -9.17 -3.77 -3.32
N ALA A 110 -8.37 -2.71 -3.50
CA ALA A 110 -8.20 -1.64 -2.53
C ALA A 110 -9.52 -0.95 -2.16
N ARG A 111 -10.33 -0.66 -3.17
CA ARG A 111 -11.64 -0.01 -3.01
C ARG A 111 -12.59 -0.82 -2.13
N LYS A 112 -12.46 -2.14 -2.13
CA LYS A 112 -13.24 -3.07 -1.31
C LYS A 112 -12.69 -3.22 0.12
N GLY A 113 -11.62 -2.52 0.47
CA GLY A 113 -10.98 -2.56 1.79
C GLY A 113 -9.79 -3.51 1.87
N ILE A 114 -8.78 -3.10 2.65
CA ILE A 114 -7.53 -3.82 2.87
C ILE A 114 -7.24 -3.91 4.37
N SER A 115 -6.82 -5.09 4.83
CA SER A 115 -6.33 -5.27 6.19
C SER A 115 -5.01 -4.54 6.41
N ARG A 116 -4.83 -4.08 7.65
CA ARG A 116 -3.51 -3.65 8.13
C ARG A 116 -2.59 -4.87 8.15
N GLN A 117 -1.33 -4.69 7.81
CA GLN A 117 -0.35 -5.73 8.08
C GLN A 117 -0.28 -5.88 9.60
N ARG A 118 -0.32 -7.13 10.08
CA ARG A 118 -0.04 -7.38 11.50
C ARG A 118 1.43 -7.01 11.73
N THR A 119 1.65 -5.83 12.27
CA THR A 119 2.94 -5.42 12.75
C THR A 119 3.21 -6.16 14.06
N SER A 120 4.15 -7.10 14.06
CA SER A 120 4.95 -7.42 15.25
C SER A 120 5.94 -6.30 15.50
N ILE A 121 5.47 -5.06 15.51
CA ILE A 121 6.19 -3.99 16.18
C ILE A 121 5.72 -4.16 17.61
N ASN A 122 6.65 -4.37 18.53
CA ASN A 122 6.44 -4.29 19.97
C ASN A 122 5.84 -2.91 20.30
N ALA A 123 4.55 -2.72 20.02
CA ALA A 123 3.72 -1.76 20.71
C ALA A 123 3.57 -2.35 22.10
N ASP A 124 4.61 -2.12 22.91
CA ASP A 124 4.61 -2.03 24.35
C ASP A 124 3.34 -2.62 25.00
N GLN A 125 3.22 -3.96 24.98
CA GLN A 125 2.16 -4.64 25.72
C GLN A 125 2.30 -4.41 27.23
N THR A 126 3.48 -3.93 27.66
CA THR A 126 3.78 -3.45 29.00
C THR A 126 2.97 -2.19 29.34
N ASN A 127 2.81 -1.23 28.42
CA ASN A 127 2.06 0.00 28.69
C ASN A 127 0.54 -0.17 28.72
N LEU A 128 -0.04 -1.06 27.90
CA LEU A 128 -1.49 -1.31 27.95
C LEU A 128 -1.92 -2.12 29.17
N ARG A 129 -1.08 -3.04 29.66
CA ARG A 129 -1.33 -3.73 30.94
C ARG A 129 -1.14 -2.82 32.13
N ALA A 130 -0.11 -1.95 32.12
CA ALA A 130 0.12 -0.98 33.18
C ALA A 130 -1.01 0.06 33.27
N ALA A 131 -1.52 0.56 32.14
CA ALA A 131 -2.64 1.48 32.10
C ALA A 131 -3.95 0.85 32.62
N TRP A 132 -4.19 -0.43 32.30
CA TRP A 132 -5.37 -1.15 32.79
C TRP A 132 -5.27 -1.44 34.30
N LEU A 133 -4.11 -1.87 34.79
CA LEU A 133 -3.85 -2.06 36.23
C LEU A 133 -3.96 -0.75 37.01
N ALA A 134 -3.40 0.36 36.50
CA ALA A 134 -3.48 1.67 37.14
C ALA A 134 -4.92 2.19 37.23
N TRP A 135 -5.73 1.98 36.19
CA TRP A 135 -7.16 2.35 36.20
C TRP A 135 -7.99 1.49 37.17
N THR A 136 -7.72 0.18 37.26
CA THR A 136 -8.39 -0.69 38.24
C THR A 136 -8.01 -0.36 39.68
N LEU A 137 -6.77 0.08 39.93
CA LEU A 137 -6.30 0.46 41.26
C LEU A 137 -6.81 1.85 41.69
N SER A 138 -6.94 2.82 40.76
CA SER A 138 -7.48 4.15 41.09
C SER A 138 -8.98 4.10 41.39
N THR A 139 -9.74 3.30 40.65
CA THR A 139 -11.20 3.16 40.84
C THR A 139 -11.59 2.36 42.09
N SER A 140 -10.67 1.55 42.63
CA SER A 140 -10.85 0.86 43.92
C SER A 140 -10.58 1.71 45.16
N ARG A 141 -9.89 2.86 45.03
CA ARG A 141 -9.59 3.77 46.15
C ARG A 141 -10.62 4.88 46.36
N GLU A 142 -11.54 5.08 45.43
CA GLU A 142 -12.64 6.06 45.54
C GLU A 142 -13.93 5.45 46.13
N LYS A 143 -13.91 4.18 46.53
CA LYS A 143 -15.04 3.47 47.16
C LYS A 143 -14.66 2.83 48.51
N ALA A 144 -13.86 3.51 49.32
CA ALA A 144 -13.60 3.17 50.71
C ALA A 144 -13.81 4.40 51.59
#